data_AF-A0A5B8LM64-F1
#
_entry.id   AF-A0A5B8LM64-F1
#
_cell.length_a   1.000
_cell.length_b   1.000
_cell.length_c   1.000
_cell.angle_alpha   90.00
_cell.angle_beta   90.00
_cell.angle_gamma   90.00
#
_symmetry.space_group_name_H-M   'P 1'
#
loop_
_entity.id
_entity.type
_entity.pdbx_description
1 polymer ?
#
loop_
_entity_poly.entity_id
_entity_poly.type
_entity_poly.pdbx_seq_one_letter_code
_entity_poly.pdbx_strand_id
1 'polypeptide(L)'
;MNQTVGTDRFVHGVEYMKRIIPDFDVKTGSQHNLRTVLAFLNAVRARRSMPSPILYWARTFAFDALIGNTDRHQENWGLLWSNSGTVPRVRFSPAFDNGTSLGHEITEAALPKFEDDVHLARYVSRGRHHMKWTLSDGRLGHFEMLHRLLESHPSARRAVRMVANAGWESIAEEINGVTQLARTIDMTQERSSFVLALTKYRHHLLQELR
;
A
#
# COMPACT_ATOMS: atom_id res chain seq x y z
N MET A 1 16.34 -37.17 3.41
CA MET A 1 15.24 -36.34 3.93
C MET A 1 14.60 -35.62 2.76
N ASN A 2 13.43 -36.06 2.31
CA ASN A 2 12.67 -35.37 1.25
C ASN A 2 11.99 -34.15 1.88
N GLN A 3 12.55 -32.95 1.67
CA GLN A 3 11.82 -31.71 1.94
C GLN A 3 10.68 -31.62 0.93
N THR A 4 9.46 -31.79 1.40
CA THR A 4 8.26 -31.53 0.60
C THR A 4 8.21 -30.03 0.36
N VAL A 5 8.46 -29.59 -0.87
CA VAL A 5 8.22 -28.20 -1.28
C VAL A 5 6.71 -27.97 -1.20
N GLY A 6 6.24 -27.37 -0.11
CA GLY A 6 4.87 -26.92 0.00
C GLY A 6 4.63 -25.82 -1.02
N THR A 7 3.84 -26.08 -2.06
CA THR A 7 3.47 -25.08 -3.05
C THR A 7 2.41 -24.16 -2.47
N ASP A 8 2.84 -23.02 -1.93
CA ASP A 8 1.91 -21.99 -1.52
C ASP A 8 1.10 -21.51 -2.73
N ARG A 9 -0.23 -21.61 -2.64
CA ARG A 9 -1.14 -21.15 -3.69
C ARG A 9 -1.50 -19.69 -3.45
N PHE A 10 -1.17 -18.83 -4.40
CA PHE A 10 -1.59 -17.44 -4.41
C PHE A 10 -3.01 -17.27 -4.94
N VAL A 11 -3.79 -16.41 -4.29
CA VAL A 11 -5.15 -16.03 -4.71
C VAL A 11 -5.30 -14.52 -4.55
N HIS A 12 -5.63 -13.83 -5.64
CA HIS A 12 -5.84 -12.38 -5.64
C HIS A 12 -7.04 -11.95 -4.78
N GLY A 13 -6.99 -10.73 -4.26
CA GLY A 13 -8.07 -10.11 -3.48
C GLY A 13 -9.40 -10.07 -4.22
N VAL A 14 -9.36 -9.80 -5.53
CA VAL A 14 -10.54 -9.74 -6.42
C VAL A 14 -11.37 -11.01 -6.39
N GLU A 15 -10.72 -12.17 -6.28
CA GLU A 15 -11.41 -13.46 -6.24
C GLU A 15 -12.24 -13.63 -4.96
N TYR A 16 -11.87 -12.95 -3.87
CA TYR A 16 -12.69 -12.86 -2.66
C TYR A 16 -13.78 -11.82 -2.82
N MET A 17 -13.47 -10.66 -3.38
CA MET A 17 -14.44 -9.57 -3.53
C MET A 17 -15.64 -10.01 -4.39
N LYS A 18 -15.37 -10.70 -5.51
CA LYS A 18 -16.40 -11.29 -6.38
C LYS A 18 -17.33 -12.28 -5.67
N ARG A 19 -16.83 -12.97 -4.64
CA ARG A 19 -17.60 -13.98 -3.90
C ARG A 19 -18.45 -13.40 -2.79
N ILE A 20 -18.03 -12.27 -2.21
CA ILE A 20 -18.66 -11.69 -1.01
C ILE A 20 -19.49 -10.44 -1.30
N ILE A 21 -19.26 -9.77 -2.44
CA ILE A 21 -20.01 -8.60 -2.88
C ILE A 21 -20.85 -9.01 -4.10
N PRO A 22 -22.20 -8.98 -4.01
CA PRO A 22 -23.07 -9.18 -5.16
C PRO A 22 -22.75 -8.20 -6.29
N ASP A 23 -22.77 -8.70 -7.52
CA ASP A 23 -22.53 -7.92 -8.74
C ASP A 23 -21.26 -7.06 -8.70
N PHE A 24 -20.18 -7.61 -8.12
CA PHE A 24 -18.92 -6.90 -7.97
C PHE A 24 -18.35 -6.46 -9.33
N ASP A 25 -18.27 -5.15 -9.55
CA ASP A 25 -17.64 -4.55 -10.73
C ASP A 25 -16.12 -4.65 -10.65
N VAL A 26 -15.57 -5.68 -11.29
CA VAL A 26 -14.13 -5.92 -11.39
C VAL A 26 -13.42 -4.79 -12.14
N LYS A 27 -14.07 -4.19 -13.14
CA LYS A 27 -13.44 -3.21 -14.03
C LYS A 27 -13.07 -1.93 -13.28
N THR A 28 -13.98 -1.42 -12.45
CA THR A 28 -13.70 -0.20 -11.68
C THR A 28 -13.24 -0.50 -10.25
N GLY A 29 -13.63 -1.65 -9.70
CA GLY A 29 -13.41 -1.99 -8.30
C GLY A 29 -14.12 -1.04 -7.34
N SER A 30 -15.15 -0.31 -7.79
CA SER A 30 -15.77 0.79 -7.02
C SER A 30 -16.40 0.36 -5.69
N GLN A 31 -16.68 -0.93 -5.53
CA GLN A 31 -17.22 -1.53 -4.31
C GLN A 31 -16.14 -2.00 -3.32
N HIS A 32 -14.85 -1.98 -3.72
CA HIS A 32 -13.73 -2.39 -2.88
C HIS A 32 -13.56 -1.46 -1.67
N ASN A 33 -13.74 -2.02 -0.47
CA ASN A 33 -13.70 -1.24 0.77
C ASN A 33 -13.14 -2.05 1.95
N LEU A 34 -12.48 -1.34 2.87
CA LEU A 34 -11.77 -1.92 3.99
C LEU A 34 -12.69 -2.68 4.94
N ARG A 35 -13.91 -2.18 5.21
CA ARG A 35 -14.85 -2.84 6.11
C ARG A 35 -15.22 -4.24 5.62
N THR A 36 -15.58 -4.39 4.34
CA THR A 36 -15.90 -5.69 3.74
C THR A 36 -14.68 -6.61 3.74
N VAL A 37 -13.50 -6.08 3.38
CA VAL A 37 -12.24 -6.83 3.37
C VAL A 37 -11.89 -7.34 4.78
N LEU A 38 -11.95 -6.49 5.80
CA LEU A 38 -11.67 -6.89 7.18
C LEU A 38 -12.67 -7.92 7.72
N ALA A 39 -13.97 -7.78 7.40
CA ALA A 39 -14.96 -8.78 7.77
C ALA A 39 -14.63 -10.16 7.21
N PHE A 40 -14.29 -10.23 5.91
CA PHE A 40 -13.86 -11.47 5.26
C PHE A 40 -12.58 -12.04 5.90
N LEU A 41 -11.54 -11.22 6.05
CA LEU A 41 -10.24 -11.67 6.56
C LEU A 41 -10.33 -12.14 8.02
N ASN A 42 -11.15 -11.49 8.85
CA ASN A 42 -11.40 -11.93 10.21
C ASN A 42 -12.15 -13.27 10.26
N ALA A 43 -13.10 -13.51 9.34
CA ALA A 43 -13.75 -14.81 9.21
C ALA A 43 -12.77 -15.92 8.78
N VAL A 44 -11.81 -15.61 7.90
CA VAL A 44 -10.71 -16.55 7.56
C VAL A 44 -9.83 -16.83 8.77
N ARG A 45 -9.36 -15.78 9.46
CA ARG A 45 -8.51 -15.88 10.64
C ARG A 45 -9.16 -16.63 11.80
N ALA A 46 -10.48 -16.61 11.93
CA ALA A 46 -11.19 -17.38 12.95
C ALA A 46 -11.08 -18.91 12.76
N ARG A 47 -10.72 -19.37 11.56
CA ARG A 47 -10.65 -20.80 11.20
C ARG A 47 -9.26 -21.27 10.78
N ARG A 48 -8.32 -20.34 10.59
CA ARG A 48 -6.99 -20.59 9.99
C ARG A 48 -5.92 -19.79 10.72
N SER A 49 -4.71 -20.33 10.77
CA SER A 49 -3.56 -19.58 11.29
C SER A 49 -3.20 -18.46 10.30
N MET A 50 -3.43 -17.21 10.71
CA MET A 50 -3.30 -16.03 9.86
C MET A 50 -2.84 -14.80 10.67
N PRO A 51 -1.91 -13.98 10.14
CA PRO A 51 -1.55 -12.70 10.75
C PRO A 51 -2.75 -11.75 10.89
N SER A 52 -2.63 -10.76 11.77
CA SER A 52 -3.70 -9.78 12.01
C SER A 52 -4.03 -8.96 10.75
N PRO A 53 -5.28 -9.00 10.25
CA PRO A 53 -5.68 -8.24 9.06
C PRO A 53 -5.53 -6.73 9.22
N ILE A 54 -5.86 -6.21 10.40
CA ILE A 54 -5.75 -4.77 10.65
C ILE A 54 -4.29 -4.30 10.66
N LEU A 55 -3.36 -5.11 11.19
CA LEU A 55 -1.93 -4.76 11.19
C LEU A 55 -1.34 -4.84 9.79
N TYR A 56 -1.78 -5.79 8.97
CA TYR A 56 -1.40 -5.86 7.56
C TYR A 56 -1.84 -4.60 6.81
N TRP A 57 -3.14 -4.27 6.86
CA TRP A 57 -3.66 -3.10 6.14
C TRP A 57 -3.10 -1.78 6.66
N ALA A 58 -2.85 -1.66 7.97
CA ALA A 58 -2.16 -0.50 8.53
C ALA A 58 -0.77 -0.30 7.94
N ARG A 59 0.01 -1.39 7.80
CA ARG A 59 1.33 -1.35 7.18
C ARG A 59 1.23 -1.01 5.69
N THR A 60 0.28 -1.60 4.98
CA THR A 60 0.05 -1.35 3.55
C THR A 60 -0.35 0.10 3.30
N PHE A 61 -1.29 0.67 4.06
CA PHE A 61 -1.70 2.06 3.90
C PHE A 61 -0.59 3.04 4.30
N ALA A 62 0.19 2.74 5.34
CA ALA A 62 1.35 3.56 5.68
C ALA A 62 2.40 3.56 4.57
N PHE A 63 2.62 2.41 3.93
CA PHE A 63 3.50 2.29 2.77
C PHE A 63 2.95 3.03 1.55
N ASP A 64 1.67 2.85 1.22
CA ASP A 64 1.00 3.55 0.13
C ASP A 64 1.01 5.08 0.36
N ALA A 65 0.87 5.55 1.61
CA ALA A 65 0.96 6.97 1.94
C ALA A 65 2.39 7.54 1.75
N LEU A 66 3.41 6.74 2.12
CA LEU A 66 4.82 7.08 1.93
C LEU A 66 5.18 7.24 0.45
N ILE A 67 4.78 6.29 -0.39
CA ILE A 67 5.11 6.30 -1.83
C ILE A 67 4.06 7.03 -2.68
N GLY A 68 2.93 7.42 -2.08
CA GLY A 68 1.82 8.08 -2.77
C GLY A 68 1.03 7.17 -3.71
N ASN A 69 0.91 5.87 -3.41
CA ASN A 69 0.18 4.93 -4.28
C ASN A 69 -1.33 5.21 -4.26
N THR A 70 -1.90 5.55 -5.40
CA THR A 70 -3.34 5.82 -5.54
C THR A 70 -4.17 4.61 -5.98
N ASP A 71 -3.55 3.50 -6.36
CA ASP A 71 -4.19 2.38 -7.06
C ASP A 71 -4.05 1.02 -6.34
N ARG A 72 -4.14 1.03 -5.00
CA ARG A 72 -4.27 -0.20 -4.21
C ARG A 72 -5.67 -0.83 -4.37
N HIS A 73 -5.95 -1.37 -5.55
CA HIS A 73 -7.22 -2.02 -5.86
C HIS A 73 -7.22 -3.52 -5.53
N GLN A 74 -8.36 -4.17 -5.72
CA GLN A 74 -8.63 -5.56 -5.33
C GLN A 74 -7.66 -6.60 -5.92
N GLU A 75 -7.04 -6.32 -7.08
CA GLU A 75 -6.06 -7.23 -7.69
C GLU A 75 -4.63 -7.04 -7.15
N ASN A 76 -4.34 -5.93 -6.46
CA ASN A 76 -3.00 -5.52 -6.02
C ASN A 76 -2.67 -5.98 -4.58
N TRP A 77 -3.36 -7.02 -4.12
CA TRP A 77 -3.12 -7.75 -2.89
C TRP A 77 -3.72 -9.16 -3.00
N GLY A 78 -3.33 -10.06 -2.12
CA GLY A 78 -3.94 -11.39 -2.06
C GLY A 78 -3.48 -12.21 -0.87
N LEU A 79 -3.87 -13.48 -0.89
CA LEU A 79 -3.55 -14.45 0.16
C LEU A 79 -2.75 -15.62 -0.41
N LEU A 80 -1.75 -16.03 0.34
CA LEU A 80 -0.95 -17.23 0.12
C LEU A 80 -1.49 -18.35 1.02
N TRP A 81 -1.96 -19.43 0.41
CA TRP A 81 -2.52 -20.59 1.09
C TRP A 81 -1.50 -21.72 1.12
N SER A 82 -1.10 -22.12 2.32
CA SER A 82 -0.25 -23.29 2.52
C SER A 82 -1.07 -24.40 3.17
N ASN A 83 -1.13 -25.54 2.50
CA ASN A 83 -1.68 -26.77 3.06
C ASN A 83 -0.59 -27.63 3.73
N SER A 84 0.60 -27.06 3.96
CA SER A 84 1.66 -27.72 4.70
C SER A 84 1.33 -27.74 6.21
N GLY A 85 1.24 -28.93 6.80
CA GLY A 85 1.02 -29.14 8.24
C GLY A 85 -0.42 -29.52 8.64
N THR A 86 -0.68 -29.61 9.96
CA THR A 86 -1.96 -30.04 10.55
C THR A 86 -3.07 -29.00 10.47
N VAL A 87 -2.71 -27.71 10.41
CA VAL A 87 -3.65 -26.59 10.23
C VAL A 87 -3.23 -25.79 9.00
N PRO A 88 -4.11 -25.62 7.99
CA PRO A 88 -3.78 -24.82 6.82
C PRO A 88 -3.43 -23.38 7.23
N ARG A 89 -2.27 -22.89 6.77
CA ARG A 89 -1.74 -21.57 7.07
C ARG A 89 -2.12 -20.59 5.96
N VAL A 90 -2.48 -19.38 6.35
CA VAL A 90 -2.77 -18.28 5.43
C VAL A 90 -1.81 -17.13 5.73
N ARG A 91 -1.17 -16.61 4.69
CA ARG A 91 -0.34 -15.39 4.77
C ARG A 91 -0.86 -14.36 3.78
N PHE A 92 -0.63 -13.09 4.06
CA PHE A 92 -0.83 -12.05 3.05
C PHE A 92 0.31 -12.11 2.03
N SER A 93 0.01 -11.81 0.77
CA SER A 93 1.07 -11.42 -0.15
C SER A 93 1.70 -10.10 0.32
N PRO A 94 2.97 -9.83 -0.04
CA PRO A 94 3.46 -8.46 -0.09
C PRO A 94 2.50 -7.57 -0.90
N ALA A 95 2.49 -6.27 -0.63
CA ALA A 95 1.89 -5.31 -1.53
C ALA A 95 2.71 -5.28 -2.83
N PHE A 96 2.07 -5.48 -3.98
CA PHE A 96 2.72 -5.51 -5.29
C PHE A 96 2.00 -4.58 -6.26
N ASP A 97 2.54 -4.40 -7.45
CA ASP A 97 2.04 -3.46 -8.45
C ASP A 97 1.91 -2.03 -7.90
N ASN A 98 3.07 -1.43 -7.64
CA ASN A 98 3.18 -0.06 -7.12
C ASN A 98 3.47 0.96 -8.24
N GLY A 99 3.24 0.60 -9.50
CA GLY A 99 3.65 1.40 -10.67
C GLY A 99 3.06 2.81 -10.71
N THR A 100 1.90 3.02 -10.08
CA THR A 100 1.21 4.30 -10.00
C THR A 100 1.66 5.17 -8.81
N SER A 101 2.91 5.03 -8.38
CA SER A 101 3.45 5.70 -7.19
C SER A 101 4.56 6.68 -7.56
N LEU A 102 5.10 7.39 -6.58
CA LEU A 102 6.28 8.26 -6.72
C LEU A 102 6.13 9.37 -7.78
N GLY A 103 4.91 9.80 -8.04
CA GLY A 103 4.62 10.85 -9.03
C GLY A 103 4.96 10.46 -10.47
N HIS A 104 4.80 9.17 -10.81
CA HIS A 104 5.07 8.64 -12.15
C HIS A 104 4.36 9.40 -13.30
N GLU A 105 3.22 10.02 -13.01
CA GLU A 105 2.40 10.77 -13.96
C GLU A 105 2.91 12.19 -14.22
N ILE A 106 3.86 12.67 -13.40
CA ILE A 106 4.43 13.99 -13.54
C ILE A 106 5.48 13.97 -14.64
N THR A 107 5.30 14.79 -15.67
CA THR A 107 6.27 14.93 -16.78
C THR A 107 7.57 15.63 -16.33
N GLU A 108 8.69 15.39 -17.00
CA GLU A 108 9.98 16.07 -16.72
C GLU A 108 9.83 17.60 -16.72
N ALA A 109 9.10 18.17 -17.69
CA ALA A 109 8.86 19.61 -17.79
C ALA A 109 8.05 20.21 -16.63
N ALA A 110 7.37 19.38 -15.83
CA ALA A 110 6.61 19.82 -14.66
C ALA A 110 7.39 19.70 -13.35
N LEU A 111 8.54 19.01 -13.35
CA LEU A 111 9.37 18.80 -12.15
C LEU A 111 9.76 20.10 -11.43
N PRO A 112 10.15 21.20 -12.13
CA PRO A 112 10.53 22.44 -11.44
C PRO A 112 9.42 23.05 -10.59
N LYS A 113 8.14 22.72 -10.85
CA LYS A 113 7.02 23.20 -10.04
C LYS A 113 7.03 22.62 -8.63
N PHE A 114 7.73 21.52 -8.41
CA PHE A 114 7.79 20.83 -7.12
C PHE A 114 8.97 21.27 -6.24
N GLU A 115 9.76 22.25 -6.70
CA GLU A 115 10.68 23.01 -5.85
C GLU A 115 9.94 24.00 -4.94
N ASP A 116 8.68 24.33 -5.28
CA ASP A 116 7.77 25.09 -4.42
C ASP A 116 7.07 24.16 -3.42
N ASP A 117 7.37 24.33 -2.13
CA ASP A 117 6.76 23.59 -1.03
C ASP A 117 5.23 23.69 -1.02
N VAL A 118 4.65 24.82 -1.45
CA VAL A 118 3.19 24.99 -1.52
C VAL A 118 2.59 24.11 -2.61
N HIS A 119 3.24 24.02 -3.76
CA HIS A 119 2.83 23.13 -4.84
C HIS A 119 2.95 21.66 -4.43
N LEU A 120 4.09 21.30 -3.82
CA LEU A 120 4.36 19.95 -3.34
C LEU A 120 3.32 19.51 -2.30
N ALA A 121 3.08 20.32 -1.27
CA ALA A 121 2.09 20.06 -0.23
C ALA A 121 0.68 19.88 -0.82
N ARG A 122 0.31 20.75 -1.78
CA ARG A 122 -0.97 20.66 -2.48
C ARG A 122 -1.10 19.36 -3.27
N TYR A 123 -0.06 18.95 -3.99
CA TYR A 123 -0.04 17.68 -4.69
C TYR A 123 -0.21 16.50 -3.73
N VAL A 124 0.55 16.47 -2.63
CA VAL A 124 0.48 15.41 -1.62
C VAL A 124 -0.92 15.31 -1.01
N SER A 125 -1.55 16.44 -0.68
CA SER A 125 -2.90 16.50 -0.09
C SER A 125 -4.01 15.92 -0.98
N ARG A 126 -3.78 15.83 -2.29
CA ARG A 126 -4.77 15.30 -3.25
C ARG A 126 -4.72 13.78 -3.41
N GLY A 127 -3.65 13.15 -2.94
CA GLY A 127 -3.46 11.71 -3.00
C GLY A 127 -4.53 10.95 -2.20
N ARG A 128 -5.19 10.00 -2.86
CA ARG A 128 -6.28 9.20 -2.30
C ARG A 128 -6.04 7.72 -2.51
N HIS A 129 -6.50 6.89 -1.57
CA HIS A 129 -6.52 5.44 -1.79
C HIS A 129 -7.65 5.05 -2.75
N HIS A 130 -7.38 4.03 -3.59
CA HIS A 130 -8.45 3.33 -4.31
C HIS A 130 -9.44 2.68 -3.34
N MET A 131 -8.91 1.99 -2.31
CA MET A 131 -9.67 1.38 -1.23
C MET A 131 -10.50 2.43 -0.48
N LYS A 132 -11.81 2.21 -0.41
CA LYS A 132 -12.73 3.00 0.42
C LYS A 132 -12.74 2.50 1.87
N TRP A 133 -13.25 3.32 2.79
CA TRP A 133 -13.47 2.85 4.16
C TRP A 133 -14.67 1.89 4.27
N THR A 134 -15.84 2.34 3.82
CA THR A 134 -17.03 1.51 3.57
C THR A 134 -17.55 1.72 2.14
N LEU A 135 -18.57 0.95 1.74
CA LEU A 135 -19.19 1.07 0.42
C LEU A 135 -19.79 2.47 0.15
N SER A 136 -20.36 3.11 1.17
CA SER A 136 -21.00 4.43 1.07
C SER A 136 -20.00 5.59 1.16
N ASP A 137 -18.75 5.34 1.59
CA ASP A 137 -17.73 6.37 1.62
C ASP A 137 -17.20 6.68 0.22
N GLY A 138 -16.77 7.92 0.02
CA GLY A 138 -15.86 8.28 -1.06
C GLY A 138 -14.45 7.70 -0.83
N ARG A 139 -13.56 7.92 -1.80
CA ARG A 139 -12.13 7.63 -1.61
C ARG A 139 -11.55 8.64 -0.61
N LEU A 140 -10.87 8.14 0.42
CA LEU A 140 -10.22 8.95 1.44
C LEU A 140 -8.81 9.36 1.01
N GLY A 141 -8.35 10.49 1.53
CA GLY A 141 -6.95 10.89 1.44
C GLY A 141 -6.03 9.86 2.08
N HIS A 142 -4.76 9.80 1.65
CA HIS A 142 -3.78 8.85 2.19
C HIS A 142 -3.65 8.95 3.72
N PHE A 143 -3.41 10.16 4.24
CA PHE A 143 -3.26 10.38 5.67
C PHE A 143 -4.60 10.37 6.42
N GLU A 144 -5.69 10.80 5.78
CA GLU A 144 -7.05 10.70 6.33
C GLU A 144 -7.45 9.25 6.63
N MET A 145 -7.16 8.32 5.70
CA MET A 145 -7.36 6.88 5.90
C MET A 145 -6.59 6.38 7.13
N LEU A 146 -5.33 6.80 7.31
CA LEU A 146 -4.51 6.42 8.44
C LEU A 146 -5.05 6.97 9.76
N HIS A 147 -5.46 8.24 9.82
CA HIS A 147 -6.09 8.81 11.01
C HIS A 147 -7.33 8.00 11.43
N ARG A 148 -8.25 7.79 10.49
CA ARG A 148 -9.48 7.00 10.74
C ARG A 148 -9.17 5.57 11.17
N LEU A 149 -8.12 4.97 10.61
CA LEU A 149 -7.64 3.64 11.00
C LEU A 149 -7.12 3.61 12.44
N LEU A 150 -6.30 4.59 12.82
CA LEU A 150 -5.69 4.67 14.15
C LEU A 150 -6.70 5.01 15.24
N GLU A 151 -7.72 5.81 14.93
CA GLU A 151 -8.84 6.11 15.82
C GLU A 151 -9.69 4.86 16.08
N SER A 152 -10.04 4.13 15.03
CA SER A 152 -10.89 2.93 15.14
C SER A 152 -10.15 1.69 15.64
N HIS A 153 -8.83 1.62 15.42
CA HIS A 153 -8.00 0.48 15.79
C HIS A 153 -6.64 0.94 16.35
N PRO A 154 -6.56 1.36 17.63
CA PRO A 154 -5.32 1.87 18.22
C PRO A 154 -4.12 0.91 18.12
N SER A 155 -4.36 -0.40 18.06
CA SER A 155 -3.31 -1.42 17.86
C SER A 155 -2.58 -1.32 16.52
N ALA A 156 -3.21 -0.72 15.50
CA ALA A 156 -2.63 -0.45 14.19
C ALA A 156 -1.42 0.50 14.26
N ARG A 157 -1.34 1.34 15.31
CA ARG A 157 -0.24 2.29 15.53
C ARG A 157 1.13 1.64 15.44
N ARG A 158 1.29 0.42 15.96
CA ARG A 158 2.55 -0.33 15.87
C ARG A 158 2.96 -0.57 14.42
N ALA A 159 2.03 -0.95 13.55
CA ALA A 159 2.30 -1.24 12.14
C ALA A 159 2.62 0.05 11.36
N VAL A 160 1.92 1.15 11.65
CA VAL A 160 2.22 2.46 11.06
C VAL A 160 3.61 2.93 11.48
N ARG A 161 3.96 2.83 12.78
CA ARG A 161 5.30 3.17 13.29
C ARG A 161 6.41 2.39 12.62
N MET A 162 6.20 1.11 12.29
CA MET A 162 7.22 0.33 11.58
C MET A 162 7.60 0.93 10.23
N VAL A 163 6.63 1.47 9.48
CA VAL A 163 6.90 2.14 8.21
C VAL A 163 7.44 3.55 8.44
N ALA A 164 6.84 4.28 9.38
CA ALA A 164 7.27 5.63 9.72
C ALA A 164 8.72 5.68 10.23
N ASN A 165 9.21 4.62 10.88
CA ASN A 165 10.57 4.49 11.43
C ASN A 165 11.59 3.95 10.42
N ALA A 166 11.21 3.75 9.16
CA ALA A 166 12.18 3.43 8.13
C ALA A 166 13.26 4.54 8.07
N GLY A 167 14.54 4.14 7.98
CA GLY A 167 15.64 5.09 7.94
C GLY A 167 15.59 5.91 6.65
N TRP A 168 15.48 7.22 6.76
CA TRP A 168 15.38 8.10 5.60
C TRP A 168 16.61 7.97 4.69
N GLU A 169 17.79 7.82 5.29
CA GLU A 169 19.06 7.68 4.60
C GLU A 169 19.07 6.44 3.70
N SER A 170 18.56 5.30 4.20
CA SER A 170 18.44 4.06 3.42
C SER A 170 17.41 4.20 2.30
N ILE A 171 16.27 4.87 2.54
CA ILE A 171 15.29 5.15 1.48
C ILE A 171 15.90 6.03 0.39
N ALA A 172 16.62 7.08 0.79
CA ALA A 172 17.25 8.02 -0.14
C ALA A 172 18.37 7.35 -0.94
N GLU A 173 19.15 6.46 -0.33
CA GLU A 173 20.17 5.66 -1.00
C GLU A 173 19.56 4.74 -2.06
N GLU A 174 18.48 4.02 -1.74
CA GLU A 174 17.77 3.16 -2.69
C GLU A 174 17.22 3.96 -3.89
N ILE A 175 16.59 5.12 -3.64
CA ILE A 175 16.06 5.99 -4.71
C ILE A 175 17.19 6.50 -5.60
N ASN A 176 18.29 6.99 -5.02
CA ASN A 176 19.44 7.46 -5.79
C ASN A 176 20.16 6.33 -6.52
N GLY A 177 20.22 5.12 -5.95
CA GLY A 177 20.83 3.97 -6.60
C GLY A 177 20.17 3.62 -7.93
N VAL A 178 18.88 3.94 -8.11
CA VAL A 178 18.17 3.74 -9.38
C VAL A 178 18.77 4.54 -10.53
N THR A 179 19.33 5.74 -10.27
CA THR A 179 19.98 6.54 -11.33
C THR A 179 21.28 5.93 -11.83
N GLN A 180 21.84 4.98 -11.08
CA GLN A 180 23.09 4.28 -11.43
C GLN A 180 22.86 2.96 -12.16
N LEU A 181 21.59 2.53 -12.30
CA LEU A 181 21.25 1.31 -13.03
C LEU A 181 21.35 1.58 -14.53
N ALA A 182 22.29 0.95 -15.22
CA ALA A 182 22.39 1.03 -16.67
C ALA A 182 21.15 0.41 -17.32
N ARG A 183 20.21 1.23 -17.80
CA ARG A 183 18.95 0.78 -18.40
C ARG A 183 18.75 1.42 -19.77
N THR A 184 17.72 0.95 -20.47
CA THR A 184 17.33 1.48 -21.79
C THR A 184 16.72 2.88 -21.69
N ILE A 185 16.15 3.20 -20.52
CA ILE A 185 15.65 4.52 -20.15
C ILE A 185 16.09 4.76 -18.71
N ASP A 186 17.04 5.68 -18.54
CA ASP A 186 17.58 6.01 -17.23
C ASP A 186 16.68 7.00 -16.50
N MET A 187 16.64 6.88 -15.17
CA MET A 187 16.03 7.88 -14.32
C MET A 187 16.93 9.11 -14.31
N THR A 188 16.40 10.28 -14.71
CA THR A 188 17.16 11.54 -14.68
C THR A 188 17.48 11.95 -13.25
N GLN A 189 18.53 12.77 -13.08
CA GLN A 189 18.88 13.28 -11.76
C GLN A 189 17.78 14.21 -11.22
N GLU A 190 17.15 14.99 -12.10
CA GLU A 190 16.00 15.84 -11.80
C GLU A 190 14.82 15.02 -11.29
N ARG A 191 14.52 13.88 -11.95
CA ARG A 191 13.50 12.94 -11.50
C ARG A 191 13.82 12.37 -10.12
N SER A 192 15.08 11.98 -9.88
CA SER A 192 15.51 11.48 -8.57
C SER A 192 15.31 12.53 -7.49
N SER A 193 15.76 13.76 -7.73
CA SER A 193 15.57 14.89 -6.80
C SER A 193 14.09 15.13 -6.49
N PHE A 194 13.22 15.09 -7.50
CA PHE A 194 11.77 15.19 -7.32
C PHE A 194 11.21 14.05 -6.46
N VAL A 195 11.54 12.79 -6.79
CA VAL A 195 11.05 11.61 -6.05
C VAL A 195 11.53 11.66 -4.60
N LEU A 196 12.77 12.08 -4.36
CA LEU A 196 13.30 12.31 -3.01
C LEU A 196 12.51 13.38 -2.27
N ALA A 197 12.30 14.55 -2.87
CA ALA A 197 11.54 15.64 -2.23
C ALA A 197 10.12 15.18 -1.86
N LEU A 198 9.42 14.54 -2.80
CA LEU A 198 8.07 14.03 -2.60
C LEU A 198 8.01 12.97 -1.49
N THR A 199 8.92 12.00 -1.53
CA THR A 199 8.97 10.89 -0.56
C THR A 199 9.39 11.39 0.82
N LYS A 200 10.32 12.36 0.89
CA LYS A 200 10.77 12.96 2.15
C LYS A 200 9.64 13.69 2.86
N TYR A 201 8.87 14.49 2.10
CA TYR A 201 7.73 15.21 2.63
C TYR A 201 6.65 14.25 3.16
N ARG A 202 6.31 13.21 2.39
CA ARG A 202 5.36 12.17 2.82
C ARG A 202 5.86 11.38 4.03
N HIS A 203 7.16 11.09 4.08
CA HIS A 203 7.80 10.45 5.22
C HIS A 203 7.64 11.32 6.48
N HIS A 204 7.91 12.62 6.39
CA HIS A 204 7.72 13.55 7.51
C HIS A 204 6.28 13.53 8.04
N LEU A 205 5.28 13.65 7.17
CA LEU A 205 3.87 13.55 7.57
C LEU A 205 3.54 12.20 8.23
N LEU A 206 4.12 11.10 7.74
CA LEU A 206 3.93 9.78 8.34
C LEU A 206 4.56 9.68 9.73
N GLN A 207 5.65 10.41 9.99
CA GLN A 207 6.30 10.48 11.30
C GLN A 207 5.43 11.22 12.33
N GLU A 208 4.62 12.19 11.92
CA GLU A 208 3.67 12.89 12.79
C GLU A 208 2.55 11.96 13.31
N LEU A 209 2.28 10.86 12.60
CA LEU A 209 1.29 9.85 12.99
C LEU A 209 1.81 8.82 14.00
N ARG A 210 3.11 8.85 14.36
CA ARG A 210 3.76 7.84 15.22
C ARG A 210 3.09 7.72 16.58
#